data_AF-A0A966Z9C4-F1
#
_entry.id   AF-A0A966Z9C4-F1
#
_cell.length_a   1.000
_cell.length_b   1.000
_cell.length_c   1.000
_cell.angle_alpha   90.00
_cell.angle_beta   90.00
_cell.angle_gamma   90.00
#
_symmetry.space_group_name_H-M   'P 1'
#
loop_
_entity.id
_entity.type
_entity.pdbx_description
1 polymer ?
#
loop_
_entity_poly.entity_id
_entity_poly.type
_entity_poly.pdbx_seq_one_letter_code
_entity_poly.pdbx_strand_id
1 'polypeptide(L)'
;MSVPACSRLNYRESGREGQSHDSKWYENCSGSKRPTVAFSRRTINSISPDHSNTGPDPSLFNEDLAPVAPENRTWGTYNYLSLWVAMSVCIPTYMLASGLIAGGMNWWQAIGTILLGNLVVLVPMLLNAHAGTKYGIPFPVFVRASFGVRGANLPAVMRALVACGWFGIQTWIGGQAIASMLQVAWPGTGSNPATIWVCFFAFWLLNMAVIWRGIDTIRVLEGVGAPLMLGVGLLLLFWITNKAGGFGPVLSSPGKFQTPGEFFRFFVPSLTGMVGFWSTVALNIPDFTRYAKSQKAQVIGQAIGLPLAMTLYSFIGVAVTSASVVLFGEPVWDPVALIGRFHQPVAALIALIAILIATLNTNVAANVVSPSNDFSNLNPRLISFRTGGLITGVVGVLMMPWKLMSDYGSYITGWLVGYSGLLGPVAGGLLIKYFSWHAVFLVNVPLIIGLLVASKFLLPSSKAADAPRLDPFGAVLSIIGFMAILWAIIEAPGLGWTSPTVVMALSAGFLVLAAFIGWELHTDHPMLDIRFFRDRRFSAANLAITLVYFAMFGQMFVMSQYMQVILGYTPLRAGLLMMPMSIVMMITAPLAPRLVERIGTKLVVG
;
A
#
# COMPACT_ATOMS: atom_id res chain seq x y z
N MET A 1 21.28 -19.96 -47.11
CA MET A 1 20.38 -20.90 -46.41
C MET A 1 18.99 -20.29 -46.39
N SER A 2 18.11 -20.86 -47.21
CA SER A 2 16.80 -20.37 -47.59
C SER A 2 15.72 -20.77 -46.58
N VAL A 3 14.99 -19.79 -46.06
CA VAL A 3 13.79 -19.96 -45.22
C VAL A 3 12.56 -19.99 -46.13
N PRO A 4 11.66 -20.98 -46.07
CA PRO A 4 10.43 -20.94 -46.85
C PRO A 4 9.35 -20.12 -46.13
N ALA A 5 8.80 -19.15 -46.84
CA ALA A 5 7.60 -18.41 -46.50
C ALA A 5 6.35 -19.29 -46.61
N CYS A 6 5.40 -19.15 -45.68
CA CYS A 6 4.06 -19.72 -45.83
C CYS A 6 3.02 -18.60 -45.94
N SER A 7 2.31 -18.64 -47.06
CA SER A 7 1.38 -17.66 -47.60
C SER A 7 -0.01 -17.73 -46.98
N ARG A 8 -0.67 -16.55 -47.00
CA ARG A 8 -2.07 -16.28 -46.67
C ARG A 8 -3.04 -17.30 -47.27
N LEU A 9 -4.05 -17.71 -46.50
CA LEU A 9 -5.28 -18.32 -47.03
C LEU A 9 -6.49 -17.45 -46.69
N ASN A 10 -7.25 -17.18 -47.74
CA ASN A 10 -8.40 -16.30 -47.84
C ASN A 10 -9.60 -16.79 -47.03
N TYR A 11 -10.27 -15.84 -46.38
CA TYR A 11 -11.60 -15.99 -45.79
C TYR A 11 -12.65 -15.73 -46.88
N ARG A 12 -13.63 -16.62 -47.05
CA ARG A 12 -14.85 -16.34 -47.82
C ARG A 12 -16.04 -16.97 -47.09
N GLU A 13 -16.97 -16.09 -46.73
CA GLU A 13 -18.21 -16.36 -46.01
C GLU A 13 -19.23 -17.14 -46.87
N SER A 14 -20.05 -17.97 -46.22
CA SER A 14 -21.43 -18.21 -46.64
C SER A 14 -22.25 -18.60 -45.41
N GLY A 15 -23.32 -17.85 -45.15
CA GLY A 15 -24.09 -17.91 -43.91
C GLY A 15 -25.12 -19.04 -43.85
N ARG A 16 -25.64 -19.28 -42.64
CA ARG A 16 -27.04 -19.04 -42.26
C ARG A 16 -27.30 -19.49 -40.83
N GLU A 17 -27.95 -18.59 -40.10
CA GLU A 17 -29.01 -18.79 -39.08
C GLU A 17 -29.05 -20.05 -38.22
N GLY A 18 -29.13 -19.82 -36.91
CA GLY A 18 -30.24 -20.39 -36.14
C GLY A 18 -29.93 -21.47 -35.11
N GLN A 19 -30.05 -21.06 -33.85
CA GLN A 19 -30.57 -21.82 -32.71
C GLN A 19 -29.65 -22.72 -31.87
N SER A 20 -29.83 -22.50 -30.57
CA SER A 20 -29.34 -23.16 -29.37
C SER A 20 -29.91 -24.58 -29.16
N HIS A 21 -29.07 -25.53 -28.75
CA HIS A 21 -29.14 -26.24 -27.47
C HIS A 21 -28.20 -27.46 -27.44
N ASP A 22 -27.52 -27.59 -26.30
CA ASP A 22 -27.05 -28.79 -25.59
C ASP A 22 -26.61 -30.09 -26.30
N SER A 23 -25.35 -30.40 -25.99
CA SER A 23 -24.87 -31.70 -25.48
C SER A 23 -24.65 -32.87 -26.45
N LYS A 24 -23.45 -33.49 -26.27
CA LYS A 24 -22.99 -34.78 -26.81
C LYS A 24 -22.75 -34.71 -28.33
N TRP A 25 -21.59 -35.09 -28.83
CA TRP A 25 -21.20 -36.49 -28.98
C TRP A 25 -19.69 -36.63 -29.25
N TYR A 26 -19.10 -37.63 -28.58
CA TYR A 26 -17.93 -38.37 -29.06
C TYR A 26 -18.31 -39.14 -30.33
N GLU A 27 -17.30 -39.49 -31.14
CA GLU A 27 -17.33 -40.43 -32.27
C GLU A 27 -17.95 -39.93 -33.60
N ASN A 28 -17.07 -39.50 -34.52
CA ASN A 28 -16.72 -40.30 -35.71
C ASN A 28 -15.92 -39.45 -36.70
N CYS A 29 -14.67 -39.82 -36.95
CA CYS A 29 -14.05 -39.76 -38.28
C CYS A 29 -12.70 -40.47 -38.23
N SER A 30 -12.74 -41.77 -38.49
CA SER A 30 -11.61 -42.56 -38.95
C SER A 30 -11.25 -42.14 -40.38
N GLY A 31 -9.94 -42.04 -40.66
CA GLY A 31 -9.43 -42.10 -42.03
C GLY A 31 -8.53 -40.95 -42.49
N SER A 32 -7.27 -40.93 -42.06
CA SER A 32 -6.16 -40.92 -43.03
C SER A 32 -4.83 -41.28 -42.35
N LYS A 33 -4.05 -42.10 -43.05
CA LYS A 33 -2.87 -42.84 -42.59
C LYS A 33 -1.70 -41.91 -42.25
N ARG A 34 -1.07 -42.11 -41.09
CA ARG A 34 0.33 -41.71 -40.81
C ARG A 34 1.12 -42.95 -40.35
N PRO A 35 2.42 -43.05 -40.70
CA PRO A 35 3.19 -44.28 -40.55
C PRO A 35 3.47 -44.58 -39.07
N THR A 36 3.12 -45.79 -38.64
CA THR A 36 3.43 -46.34 -37.32
C THR A 36 4.90 -46.75 -37.27
N VAL A 37 5.73 -45.92 -36.64
CA VAL A 37 7.02 -46.37 -36.08
C VAL A 37 6.69 -47.23 -34.86
N ALA A 38 6.93 -48.54 -34.97
CA ALA A 38 6.71 -49.48 -33.89
C ALA A 38 7.73 -49.24 -32.76
N PHE A 39 7.34 -48.43 -31.77
CA PHE A 39 8.04 -48.38 -30.48
C PHE A 39 7.67 -49.65 -29.70
N SER A 40 8.64 -50.56 -29.59
CA SER A 40 8.60 -51.72 -28.70
C SER A 40 8.13 -51.33 -27.30
N ARG A 41 7.13 -52.06 -26.77
CA ARG A 41 6.61 -51.93 -25.40
C ARG A 41 7.66 -52.16 -24.29
N ARG A 42 8.92 -52.49 -24.62
CA ARG A 42 10.01 -52.59 -23.62
C ARG A 42 10.63 -51.24 -23.24
N THR A 43 10.46 -50.18 -24.02
CA THR A 43 11.13 -48.88 -23.74
C THR A 43 10.27 -47.91 -22.90
N ILE A 44 8.99 -48.23 -22.66
CA ILE A 44 8.11 -47.42 -21.79
C ILE A 44 8.27 -47.80 -20.30
N ASN A 45 8.81 -49.00 -20.01
CA ASN A 45 9.10 -49.42 -18.64
C ASN A 45 10.48 -48.99 -18.11
N SER A 46 11.29 -48.28 -18.90
CA SER A 46 12.61 -47.76 -18.47
C SER A 46 12.61 -46.27 -18.12
N ILE A 47 11.44 -45.64 -18.05
CA ILE A 47 11.25 -44.33 -17.42
C ILE A 47 10.14 -44.48 -16.39
N SER A 48 10.30 -45.42 -15.46
CA SER A 48 9.76 -45.20 -14.12
C SER A 48 10.47 -43.96 -13.59
N PRO A 49 9.76 -42.87 -13.21
CA PRO A 49 10.39 -41.88 -12.36
C PRO A 49 10.84 -42.66 -11.13
N ASP A 50 12.14 -42.71 -10.93
CA ASP A 50 12.73 -43.22 -9.71
C ASP A 50 12.15 -42.37 -8.58
N HIS A 51 11.08 -42.84 -7.95
CA HIS A 51 10.57 -42.35 -6.68
C HIS A 51 11.53 -42.81 -5.56
N SER A 52 12.84 -42.69 -5.83
CA SER A 52 13.84 -42.65 -4.80
C SER A 52 13.60 -41.42 -3.96
N ASN A 53 13.84 -41.63 -2.68
CA ASN A 53 13.58 -40.80 -1.52
C ASN A 53 14.19 -39.37 -1.64
N THR A 54 13.65 -38.54 -2.53
CA THR A 54 14.05 -37.13 -2.65
C THR A 54 13.11 -36.33 -1.77
N GLY A 55 13.52 -36.13 -0.51
CA GLY A 55 12.89 -35.14 0.35
C GLY A 55 12.78 -33.77 -0.37
N PRO A 56 11.91 -32.88 0.10
CA PRO A 56 11.69 -31.59 -0.54
C PRO A 56 13.02 -30.85 -0.74
N ASP A 57 13.20 -30.18 -1.90
CA ASP A 57 14.46 -29.50 -2.24
C ASP A 57 14.87 -28.58 -1.08
N PRO A 58 16.00 -28.85 -0.41
CA PRO A 58 16.35 -28.12 0.79
C PRO A 58 16.66 -26.65 0.47
N SER A 59 16.85 -26.26 -0.79
CA SER A 59 17.02 -24.86 -1.18
C SER A 59 15.70 -24.07 -1.20
N LEU A 60 14.55 -24.74 -1.16
CA LEU A 60 13.22 -24.15 -1.31
C LEU A 60 12.28 -24.42 -0.14
N PHE A 61 12.67 -25.34 0.74
CA PHE A 61 11.84 -25.88 1.81
C PHE A 61 12.52 -25.77 3.17
N ASN A 62 11.73 -25.34 4.16
CA ASN A 62 11.92 -25.60 5.58
C ASN A 62 10.52 -25.63 6.23
N GLU A 63 10.45 -26.04 7.49
CA GLU A 63 9.19 -26.13 8.24
C GLU A 63 8.44 -24.79 8.30
N ASP A 64 9.17 -23.67 8.38
CA ASP A 64 8.58 -22.33 8.46
C ASP A 64 7.79 -21.97 7.18
N LEU A 65 8.31 -22.38 6.01
CA LEU A 65 7.70 -22.12 4.69
C LEU A 65 6.72 -23.21 4.23
N ALA A 66 6.63 -24.33 4.96
CA ALA A 66 5.80 -25.46 4.59
C ALA A 66 4.29 -25.10 4.58
N PRO A 67 3.49 -25.64 3.64
CA PRO A 67 2.04 -25.45 3.68
C PRO A 67 1.44 -25.97 4.99
N VAL A 68 0.49 -25.23 5.56
CA VAL A 68 -0.22 -25.65 6.79
C VAL A 68 -1.28 -26.67 6.42
N ALA A 69 -1.14 -27.87 7.00
CA ALA A 69 -2.07 -28.97 6.85
C ALA A 69 -3.48 -28.58 7.37
N PRO A 70 -4.57 -29.05 6.75
CA PRO A 70 -5.94 -28.68 7.13
C PRO A 70 -6.27 -28.85 8.62
N GLU A 71 -5.75 -29.91 9.26
CA GLU A 71 -5.91 -30.20 10.69
C GLU A 71 -5.31 -29.12 11.61
N ASN A 72 -4.27 -28.42 11.13
CA ASN A 72 -3.59 -27.35 11.87
C ASN A 72 -4.17 -25.96 11.58
N ARG A 73 -5.19 -25.86 10.72
CA ARG A 73 -5.89 -24.59 10.40
C ARG A 73 -6.95 -24.30 11.46
N THR A 74 -6.54 -23.73 12.58
CA THR A 74 -7.40 -23.54 13.75
C THR A 74 -8.09 -22.16 13.81
N TRP A 75 -7.67 -21.20 12.99
CA TRP A 75 -8.11 -19.81 13.12
C TRP A 75 -9.50 -19.57 12.51
N GLY A 76 -10.43 -19.14 13.36
CA GLY A 76 -11.77 -18.70 12.98
C GLY A 76 -11.90 -17.18 12.89
N THR A 77 -13.12 -16.68 12.67
CA THR A 77 -13.41 -15.24 12.55
C THR A 77 -12.90 -14.43 13.74
N TYR A 78 -13.06 -14.96 14.96
CA TYR A 78 -12.60 -14.31 16.19
C TYR A 78 -11.08 -14.09 16.21
N ASN A 79 -10.30 -15.06 15.73
CA ASN A 79 -8.84 -14.94 15.69
C ASN A 79 -8.42 -13.78 14.76
N TYR A 80 -9.05 -13.65 13.59
CA TYR A 80 -8.78 -12.54 12.67
C TYR A 80 -9.26 -11.19 13.21
N LEU A 81 -10.41 -11.13 13.89
CA LEU A 81 -10.86 -9.92 14.59
C LEU A 81 -9.84 -9.50 15.65
N SER A 82 -9.45 -10.43 16.51
CA SER A 82 -8.49 -10.19 17.60
C SER A 82 -7.12 -9.78 17.05
N LEU A 83 -6.65 -10.45 15.99
CA LEU A 83 -5.41 -10.09 15.28
C LEU A 83 -5.44 -8.63 14.83
N TRP A 84 -6.53 -8.19 14.17
CA TRP A 84 -6.62 -6.80 13.70
C TRP A 84 -6.76 -5.79 14.82
N VAL A 85 -7.46 -6.12 15.91
CA VAL A 85 -7.47 -5.28 17.10
C VAL A 85 -6.04 -5.14 17.66
N ALA A 86 -5.33 -6.25 17.87
CA ALA A 86 -3.97 -6.24 18.41
C ALA A 86 -2.97 -5.46 17.53
N MET A 87 -3.09 -5.57 16.21
CA MET A 87 -2.20 -4.87 15.28
C MET A 87 -2.58 -3.39 15.08
N SER A 88 -3.87 -3.04 15.17
CA SER A 88 -4.34 -1.67 14.93
C SER A 88 -4.20 -0.76 16.14
N VAL A 89 -4.32 -1.32 17.34
CA VAL A 89 -4.24 -0.58 18.61
C VAL A 89 -2.77 -0.37 18.94
N CYS A 90 -2.08 0.51 18.20
CA CYS A 90 -0.67 0.76 18.39
C CYS A 90 -0.32 2.25 18.24
N ILE A 91 0.82 2.64 18.81
CA ILE A 91 1.26 4.05 18.81
C ILE A 91 1.41 4.63 17.39
N PRO A 92 1.92 3.91 16.38
CA PRO A 92 1.95 4.41 15.01
C PRO A 92 0.57 4.78 14.45
N THR A 93 -0.49 4.06 14.81
CA THR A 93 -1.89 4.40 14.45
C THR A 93 -2.33 5.69 15.12
N TYR A 94 -2.03 5.83 16.41
CA TYR A 94 -2.28 7.08 17.14
C TYR A 94 -1.56 8.25 16.45
N MET A 95 -0.26 8.11 16.19
CA MET A 95 0.59 9.16 15.62
C MET A 95 0.17 9.53 14.19
N LEU A 96 -0.31 8.55 13.41
CA LEU A 96 -0.92 8.82 12.10
C LEU A 96 -2.14 9.72 12.24
N ALA A 97 -3.07 9.38 13.12
CA ALA A 97 -4.29 10.14 13.34
C ALA A 97 -4.00 11.55 13.89
N SER A 98 -3.09 11.64 14.86
CA SER A 98 -2.60 12.89 15.41
C SER A 98 -1.85 13.76 14.39
N GLY A 99 -1.10 13.14 13.48
CA GLY A 99 -0.41 13.81 12.38
C GLY A 99 -1.37 14.49 11.40
N LEU A 100 -2.54 13.89 11.14
CA LEU A 100 -3.58 14.51 10.31
C LEU A 100 -4.15 15.78 10.96
N ILE A 101 -4.38 15.75 12.28
CA ILE A 101 -4.82 16.92 13.05
C ILE A 101 -3.74 18.00 13.08
N ALA A 102 -2.49 17.61 13.35
CA ALA A 102 -1.35 18.53 13.35
C ALA A 102 -1.19 19.23 11.99
N GLY A 103 -1.35 18.48 10.91
CA GLY A 103 -1.32 18.96 9.52
C GLY A 103 -2.51 19.82 9.11
N GLY A 104 -3.56 19.91 9.93
CA GLY A 104 -4.65 20.89 9.78
C GLY A 104 -6.03 20.32 9.50
N MET A 105 -6.20 19.00 9.46
CA MET A 105 -7.53 18.39 9.40
C MET A 105 -8.28 18.60 10.73
N ASN A 106 -9.60 18.73 10.66
CA ASN A 106 -10.44 18.59 11.86
C ASN A 106 -10.64 17.11 12.21
N TRP A 107 -11.30 16.84 13.35
CA TRP A 107 -11.43 15.49 13.89
C TRP A 107 -12.12 14.51 12.93
N TRP A 108 -13.23 14.91 12.31
CA TRP A 108 -14.01 14.01 11.46
C TRP A 108 -13.35 13.84 10.08
N GLN A 109 -12.63 14.85 9.58
CA GLN A 109 -11.82 14.74 8.37
C GLN A 109 -10.70 13.71 8.57
N ALA A 110 -10.01 13.75 9.71
CA ALA A 110 -8.97 12.79 10.04
C ALA A 110 -9.53 11.37 10.13
N ILE A 111 -10.62 11.17 10.88
CA ILE A 111 -11.27 9.85 11.04
C ILE A 111 -11.83 9.34 9.72
N GLY A 112 -12.47 10.20 8.93
CA GLY A 112 -12.98 9.84 7.60
C GLY A 112 -11.86 9.43 6.64
N THR A 113 -10.72 10.13 6.65
CA THR A 113 -9.55 9.79 5.83
C THR A 113 -8.97 8.44 6.23
N ILE A 114 -8.89 8.15 7.53
CA ILE A 114 -8.39 6.88 8.06
C ILE A 114 -9.32 5.73 7.71
N LEU A 115 -10.62 5.89 7.97
CA LEU A 115 -11.62 4.86 7.63
C LEU A 115 -11.58 4.57 6.13
N LEU A 116 -11.56 5.60 5.30
CA LEU A 116 -11.50 5.45 3.85
C LEU A 116 -10.23 4.70 3.42
N GLY A 117 -9.05 5.10 3.88
CA GLY A 117 -7.81 4.40 3.52
C GLY A 117 -7.80 2.93 3.94
N ASN A 118 -8.40 2.60 5.10
CA ASN A 118 -8.58 1.22 5.55
C ASN A 118 -9.56 0.42 4.68
N LEU A 119 -10.66 1.02 4.23
CA LEU A 119 -11.59 0.37 3.31
C LEU A 119 -10.94 0.10 1.94
N VAL A 120 -10.04 0.99 1.51
CA VAL A 120 -9.34 0.88 0.23
C VAL A 120 -8.31 -0.24 0.28
N VAL A 121 -7.46 -0.27 1.30
CA VAL A 121 -6.42 -1.31 1.45
C VAL A 121 -7.03 -2.69 1.75
N LEU A 122 -8.23 -2.73 2.34
CA LEU A 122 -8.96 -3.98 2.61
C LEU A 122 -9.23 -4.79 1.34
N VAL A 123 -9.50 -4.14 0.20
CA VAL A 123 -9.81 -4.85 -1.06
C VAL A 123 -8.63 -5.73 -1.53
N PRO A 124 -7.44 -5.20 -1.86
CA PRO A 124 -6.31 -6.03 -2.27
C PRO A 124 -5.87 -6.99 -1.16
N MET A 125 -6.03 -6.63 0.11
CA MET A 125 -5.75 -7.51 1.23
C MET A 125 -6.62 -8.76 1.24
N LEU A 126 -7.95 -8.62 1.08
CA LEU A 126 -8.86 -9.77 1.02
C LEU A 126 -8.59 -10.66 -0.20
N LEU A 127 -8.22 -10.06 -1.33
CA LEU A 127 -7.85 -10.78 -2.55
C LEU A 127 -6.58 -11.61 -2.34
N ASN A 128 -5.54 -11.03 -1.73
CA ASN A 128 -4.30 -11.76 -1.43
C ASN A 128 -4.50 -12.83 -0.34
N ALA A 129 -5.33 -12.54 0.68
CA ALA A 129 -5.66 -13.47 1.76
C ALA A 129 -6.24 -14.79 1.27
N HIS A 130 -6.92 -14.78 0.11
CA HIS A 130 -7.52 -15.96 -0.48
C HIS A 130 -6.49 -17.07 -0.71
N ALA A 131 -5.30 -16.75 -1.23
CA ALA A 131 -4.26 -17.74 -1.54
C ALA A 131 -3.75 -18.44 -0.28
N GLY A 132 -3.48 -17.67 0.79
CA GLY A 132 -3.07 -18.22 2.08
C GLY A 132 -4.12 -19.18 2.65
N THR A 133 -5.40 -18.79 2.66
CA THR A 133 -6.46 -19.65 3.19
C THR A 133 -6.75 -20.88 2.34
N LYS A 134 -6.68 -20.76 1.01
CA LYS A 134 -6.96 -21.89 0.12
C LYS A 134 -5.85 -22.94 0.20
N TYR A 135 -4.60 -22.50 0.06
CA TYR A 135 -3.45 -23.41 -0.10
C TYR A 135 -2.65 -23.62 1.19
N GLY A 136 -2.86 -22.84 2.23
CA GLY A 136 -2.10 -22.93 3.49
C GLY A 136 -0.66 -22.42 3.36
N ILE A 137 -0.36 -21.61 2.34
CA ILE A 137 1.01 -21.18 2.01
C ILE A 137 1.28 -19.75 2.48
N PRO A 138 2.52 -19.44 2.93
CA PRO A 138 2.92 -18.09 3.26
C PRO A 138 3.18 -17.23 2.01
N PHE A 139 3.28 -15.91 2.22
CA PHE A 139 3.51 -14.93 1.17
C PHE A 139 4.70 -15.23 0.25
N PRO A 140 5.93 -15.46 0.77
CA PRO A 140 7.09 -15.75 -0.06
C PRO A 140 6.90 -16.98 -0.98
N VAL A 141 6.08 -17.95 -0.57
CA VAL A 141 5.74 -19.11 -1.41
C VAL A 141 4.67 -18.74 -2.43
N PHE A 142 3.66 -17.96 -2.03
CA PHE A 142 2.61 -17.47 -2.93
C PHE A 142 3.19 -16.65 -4.09
N VAL A 143 4.11 -15.73 -3.82
CA VAL A 143 4.71 -14.87 -4.86
C VAL A 143 5.55 -15.64 -5.86
N ARG A 144 5.97 -16.89 -5.59
CA ARG A 144 6.67 -17.75 -6.57
C ARG A 144 5.80 -18.03 -7.81
N ALA A 145 4.48 -18.03 -7.66
CA ALA A 145 3.55 -18.21 -8.77
C ALA A 145 3.64 -17.08 -9.81
N SER A 146 3.93 -15.86 -9.35
CA SER A 146 4.11 -14.70 -10.23
C SER A 146 5.56 -14.54 -10.64
N PHE A 147 6.47 -14.47 -9.68
CA PHE A 147 7.86 -14.05 -9.87
C PHE A 147 8.82 -15.22 -10.17
N GLY A 148 8.32 -16.46 -10.16
CA GLY A 148 9.15 -17.66 -10.20
C GLY A 148 9.91 -17.87 -8.90
N VAL A 149 10.60 -19.01 -8.80
CA VAL A 149 11.24 -19.47 -7.56
C VAL A 149 12.33 -18.51 -7.07
N ARG A 150 13.24 -18.10 -7.96
CA ARG A 150 14.32 -17.15 -7.62
C ARG A 150 13.84 -15.70 -7.60
N GLY A 151 12.92 -15.33 -8.48
CA GLY A 151 12.42 -13.96 -8.57
C GLY A 151 11.54 -13.58 -7.38
N ALA A 152 10.91 -14.55 -6.70
CA ALA A 152 10.16 -14.36 -5.45
C ALA A 152 10.97 -13.70 -4.32
N ASN A 153 12.30 -13.83 -4.35
CA ASN A 153 13.18 -13.18 -3.38
C ASN A 153 13.12 -11.66 -3.44
N LEU A 154 12.88 -11.08 -4.63
CA LEU A 154 12.81 -9.64 -4.79
C LEU A 154 11.60 -9.02 -4.05
N PRO A 155 10.33 -9.43 -4.31
CA PRO A 155 9.20 -8.90 -3.55
C PRO A 155 9.26 -9.29 -2.07
N ALA A 156 9.81 -10.46 -1.72
CA ALA A 156 10.02 -10.86 -0.32
C ALA A 156 10.96 -9.88 0.40
N VAL A 157 12.14 -9.57 -0.17
CA VAL A 157 13.10 -8.63 0.42
C VAL A 157 12.56 -7.21 0.46
N MET A 158 11.95 -6.73 -0.63
CA MET A 158 11.37 -5.38 -0.65
C MET A 158 10.36 -5.19 0.47
N ARG A 159 9.48 -6.17 0.67
CA ARG A 159 8.51 -6.15 1.77
C ARG A 159 9.19 -6.28 3.13
N ALA A 160 10.17 -7.16 3.26
CA ALA A 160 10.91 -7.37 4.49
C ALA A 160 11.62 -6.09 4.96
N LEU A 161 12.23 -5.34 4.05
CA LEU A 161 12.90 -4.07 4.36
C LEU A 161 11.94 -3.03 4.94
N VAL A 162 10.73 -2.92 4.39
CA VAL A 162 9.70 -2.01 4.94
C VAL A 162 9.28 -2.47 6.34
N ALA A 163 9.09 -3.78 6.54
CA ALA A 163 8.80 -4.34 7.87
C ALA A 163 9.95 -4.10 8.88
N CYS A 164 11.22 -4.13 8.43
CA CYS A 164 12.36 -3.74 9.26
C CYS A 164 12.29 -2.27 9.66
N GLY A 165 11.91 -1.37 8.75
CA GLY A 165 11.69 0.05 9.06
C GLY A 165 10.61 0.23 10.14
N TRP A 166 9.49 -0.47 10.01
CA TRP A 166 8.45 -0.50 11.04
C TRP A 166 8.92 -1.08 12.37
N PHE A 167 9.76 -2.12 12.33
CA PHE A 167 10.39 -2.66 13.51
C PHE A 167 11.26 -1.62 14.23
N GLY A 168 12.06 -0.88 13.48
CA GLY A 168 12.86 0.24 13.97
C GLY A 168 12.00 1.33 14.62
N ILE A 169 10.92 1.75 13.96
CA ILE A 169 10.01 2.79 14.44
C ILE A 169 9.39 2.39 15.78
N GLN A 170 8.86 1.17 15.89
CA GLN A 170 8.31 0.67 17.14
C GLN A 170 9.36 0.55 18.23
N THR A 171 10.58 0.12 17.88
CA THR A 171 11.67 0.04 18.85
C THR A 171 12.07 1.43 19.35
N TRP A 172 12.06 2.44 18.49
CA TRP A 172 12.31 3.84 18.85
C TRP A 172 11.25 4.38 19.82
N ILE A 173 9.97 4.13 19.53
CA ILE A 173 8.85 4.52 20.40
C ILE A 173 8.99 3.87 21.79
N GLY A 174 9.34 2.58 21.86
CA GLY A 174 9.59 1.90 23.12
C GLY A 174 10.79 2.51 23.87
N GLY A 175 11.87 2.84 23.17
CA GLY A 175 13.01 3.57 23.74
C GLY A 175 12.62 4.92 24.33
N GLN A 176 11.79 5.69 23.62
CA GLN A 176 11.24 6.96 24.11
C GLN A 176 10.40 6.75 25.37
N ALA A 177 9.55 5.72 25.41
CA ALA A 177 8.73 5.43 26.57
C ALA A 177 9.59 5.10 27.82
N ILE A 178 10.66 4.30 27.67
CA ILE A 178 11.60 4.03 28.78
C ILE A 178 12.31 5.30 29.22
N ALA A 179 12.79 6.12 28.28
CA ALA A 179 13.46 7.37 28.61
C ALA A 179 12.53 8.32 29.38
N SER A 180 11.27 8.45 28.96
CA SER A 180 10.27 9.25 29.67
C SER A 180 9.96 8.71 31.06
N MET A 181 9.88 7.38 31.25
CA MET A 181 9.71 6.81 32.59
C MET A 181 10.89 7.12 33.51
N LEU A 182 12.12 7.01 32.99
CA LEU A 182 13.33 7.34 33.75
C LEU A 182 13.35 8.81 34.14
N GLN A 183 12.92 9.71 33.26
CA GLN A 183 12.81 11.14 33.57
C GLN A 183 11.77 11.41 34.66
N VAL A 184 10.64 10.69 34.64
CA VAL A 184 9.60 10.81 35.66
C VAL A 184 10.07 10.28 37.02
N ALA A 185 10.77 9.15 37.04
CA ALA A 185 11.26 8.52 38.28
C ALA A 185 12.52 9.21 38.83
N TRP A 186 13.40 9.67 37.93
CA TRP A 186 14.67 10.30 38.25
C TRP A 186 14.90 11.52 37.34
N PRO A 187 14.40 12.72 37.72
CA PRO A 187 14.44 13.92 36.88
C PRO A 187 15.83 14.32 36.37
N GLY A 188 16.89 14.01 37.13
CA GLY A 188 18.28 14.27 36.73
C GLY A 188 18.73 13.57 35.43
N THR A 189 18.02 12.53 34.97
CA THR A 189 18.32 11.80 33.73
C THR A 189 17.86 12.53 32.46
N GLY A 190 16.98 13.54 32.59
CA GLY A 190 16.40 14.27 31.45
C GLY A 190 17.37 15.22 30.74
N SER A 191 18.50 15.55 31.38
CA SER A 191 19.51 16.46 30.82
C SER A 191 20.50 15.78 29.88
N ASN A 192 20.60 14.44 29.89
CA ASN A 192 21.60 13.71 29.11
C ASN A 192 21.02 13.19 27.78
N PRO A 193 21.49 13.70 26.62
CA PRO A 193 21.06 13.21 25.31
C PRO A 193 21.38 11.73 25.06
N ALA A 194 22.30 11.12 25.80
CA ALA A 194 22.62 9.69 25.69
C ALA A 194 21.50 8.78 26.24
N THR A 195 20.66 9.28 27.15
CA THR A 195 19.61 8.49 27.83
C THR A 195 18.69 7.80 26.83
N ILE A 196 18.25 8.53 25.79
CA ILE A 196 17.35 7.97 24.78
C ILE A 196 17.97 6.79 24.01
N TRP A 197 19.28 6.86 23.72
CA TRP A 197 19.99 5.81 22.99
C TRP A 197 20.16 4.55 23.83
N VAL A 198 20.49 4.71 25.12
CA VAL A 198 20.57 3.59 26.06
C VAL A 198 19.21 2.91 26.19
N CYS A 199 18.14 3.69 26.35
CA CYS A 199 16.77 3.18 26.42
C CYS A 199 16.33 2.49 25.13
N PHE A 200 16.67 3.05 23.97
CA PHE A 200 16.42 2.46 22.66
C PHE A 200 17.09 1.09 22.52
N PHE A 201 18.39 0.99 22.81
CA PHE A 201 19.10 -0.29 22.72
C PHE A 201 18.67 -1.29 23.81
N ALA A 202 18.25 -0.83 24.99
CA ALA A 202 17.66 -1.69 26.02
C ALA A 202 16.33 -2.30 25.54
N PHE A 203 15.44 -1.50 24.94
CA PHE A 203 14.18 -2.00 24.38
C PHE A 203 14.42 -2.87 23.15
N TRP A 204 15.41 -2.53 22.32
CA TRP A 204 15.84 -3.36 21.20
C TRP A 204 16.31 -4.74 21.68
N LEU A 205 17.17 -4.81 22.71
CA LEU A 205 17.63 -6.06 23.30
C LEU A 205 16.46 -6.90 23.84
N LEU A 206 15.47 -6.25 24.47
CA LEU A 206 14.24 -6.92 24.90
C LEU A 206 13.49 -7.55 23.72
N ASN A 207 13.32 -6.81 22.62
CA ASN A 207 12.72 -7.36 21.41
C ASN A 207 13.55 -8.53 20.86
N MET A 208 14.87 -8.41 20.79
CA MET A 208 15.75 -9.49 20.32
C MET A 208 15.63 -10.75 21.18
N ALA A 209 15.53 -10.59 22.50
CA ALA A 209 15.34 -11.70 23.43
C ALA A 209 14.00 -12.42 23.21
N VAL A 210 12.91 -11.66 22.95
CA VAL A 210 11.59 -12.23 22.62
C VAL A 210 11.65 -12.99 21.30
N ILE A 211 12.28 -12.41 20.28
CA ILE A 211 12.44 -13.05 18.95
C ILE A 211 13.26 -14.35 19.06
N TRP A 212 14.33 -14.34 19.85
CA TRP A 212 15.19 -15.50 20.07
C TRP A 212 14.44 -16.69 20.68
N ARG A 213 13.46 -16.42 21.57
CA ARG A 213 12.60 -17.45 22.18
C ARG A 213 11.63 -18.09 21.19
N GLY A 214 11.38 -17.46 20.04
CA GLY A 214 10.60 -18.02 18.93
C GLY A 214 9.08 -17.82 19.02
N ILE A 215 8.36 -18.46 18.08
CA ILE A 215 6.96 -18.14 17.72
C ILE A 215 5.93 -18.42 18.83
N ASP A 216 6.20 -19.33 19.76
CA ASP A 216 5.24 -19.67 20.83
C ASP A 216 5.09 -18.53 21.85
N THR A 217 6.16 -17.77 22.10
CA THR A 217 6.08 -16.57 22.96
C THR A 217 5.26 -15.47 22.29
N ILE A 218 5.34 -15.37 20.96
CA ILE A 218 4.61 -14.38 20.16
C ILE A 218 3.09 -14.60 20.30
N ARG A 219 2.64 -15.85 20.15
CA ARG A 219 1.20 -16.21 20.23
C ARG A 219 0.58 -15.90 21.60
N VAL A 220 1.34 -16.06 22.69
CA VAL A 220 0.85 -15.78 24.06
C VAL A 220 0.74 -14.27 24.31
N LEU A 221 1.69 -13.48 23.80
CA LEU A 221 1.65 -12.02 23.92
C LEU A 221 0.45 -11.41 23.19
N GLU A 222 0.08 -11.96 22.03
CA GLU A 222 -1.03 -11.46 21.20
C GLU A 222 -2.41 -11.63 21.86
N GLY A 223 -2.67 -12.76 22.53
CA GLY A 223 -3.98 -13.07 23.10
C GLY A 223 -4.39 -12.20 24.29
N VAL A 224 -3.41 -11.66 25.04
CA VAL A 224 -3.62 -10.81 26.23
C VAL A 224 -3.53 -9.32 25.89
N GLY A 225 -2.76 -8.96 24.86
CA GLY A 225 -2.47 -7.56 24.54
C GLY A 225 -3.69 -6.74 24.10
N ALA A 226 -4.54 -7.28 23.22
CA ALA A 226 -5.62 -6.50 22.59
C ALA A 226 -6.62 -5.85 23.58
N PRO A 227 -7.21 -6.58 24.56
CA PRO A 227 -8.12 -5.98 25.53
C PRO A 227 -7.43 -4.97 26.46
N LEU A 228 -6.19 -5.26 26.88
CA LEU A 228 -5.39 -4.38 27.74
C LEU A 228 -5.11 -3.05 27.04
N MET A 229 -4.68 -3.10 25.78
CA MET A 229 -4.29 -1.93 25.00
C MET A 229 -5.51 -1.02 24.69
N LEU A 230 -6.67 -1.62 24.40
CA LEU A 230 -7.93 -0.88 24.29
C LEU A 230 -8.32 -0.22 25.61
N GLY A 231 -8.24 -0.95 26.72
CA GLY A 231 -8.55 -0.42 28.05
C GLY A 231 -7.68 0.79 28.41
N VAL A 232 -6.38 0.71 28.16
CA VAL A 232 -5.44 1.81 28.40
C VAL A 232 -5.75 3.01 27.50
N GLY A 233 -6.04 2.78 26.22
CA GLY A 233 -6.44 3.84 25.30
C GLY A 233 -7.70 4.57 25.74
N LEU A 234 -8.71 3.84 26.21
CA LEU A 234 -9.95 4.41 26.75
C LEU A 234 -9.72 5.18 28.05
N LEU A 235 -8.85 4.67 28.94
CA LEU A 235 -8.47 5.37 30.17
C LEU A 235 -7.75 6.69 29.86
N LEU A 236 -6.80 6.68 28.91
CA LEU A 236 -6.12 7.89 28.46
C LEU A 236 -7.11 8.90 27.86
N LEU A 237 -8.04 8.43 27.03
CA LEU A 237 -9.09 9.25 26.42
C LEU A 237 -9.99 9.90 27.49
N PHE A 238 -10.46 9.12 28.47
CA PHE A 238 -11.29 9.63 29.56
C PHE A 238 -10.53 10.66 30.40
N TRP A 239 -9.28 10.37 30.74
CA TRP A 239 -8.46 11.25 31.56
C TRP A 239 -8.16 12.58 30.86
N ILE A 240 -7.75 12.56 29.59
CA ILE A 240 -7.40 13.80 28.87
C ILE A 240 -8.63 14.65 28.55
N THR A 241 -9.75 14.02 28.21
CA THR A 241 -10.97 14.76 27.88
C THR A 241 -11.54 15.44 29.12
N ASN A 242 -11.49 14.79 30.28
CA ASN A 242 -11.83 15.44 31.55
C ASN A 242 -10.93 16.64 31.86
N LYS A 243 -9.63 16.56 31.57
CA LYS A 243 -8.71 17.68 31.75
C LYS A 243 -9.00 18.84 30.77
N ALA A 244 -9.41 18.54 29.55
CA ALA A 244 -9.72 19.52 28.51
C ALA A 244 -11.13 20.15 28.61
N GLY A 245 -11.90 19.83 29.65
CA GLY A 245 -13.28 20.35 29.82
C GLY A 245 -14.34 19.57 29.04
N GLY A 246 -14.06 18.30 28.71
CA GLY A 246 -14.95 17.38 28.00
C GLY A 246 -14.67 17.25 26.50
N PHE A 247 -15.52 16.50 25.80
CA PHE A 247 -15.39 16.32 24.35
C PHE A 247 -15.74 17.57 23.53
N GLY A 248 -16.52 18.50 24.10
CA GLY A 248 -16.95 19.72 23.40
C GLY A 248 -15.79 20.53 22.84
N PRO A 249 -14.87 21.06 23.69
CA PRO A 249 -13.70 21.82 23.23
C PRO A 249 -12.77 21.04 22.30
N VAL A 250 -12.68 19.72 22.50
CA VAL A 250 -11.81 18.82 21.73
C VAL A 250 -12.34 18.59 20.31
N LEU A 251 -13.66 18.44 20.16
CA LEU A 251 -14.31 18.12 18.88
C LEU A 251 -14.88 19.35 18.16
N SER A 252 -14.93 20.51 18.81
CA SER A 252 -15.37 21.77 18.19
C SER A 252 -14.25 22.54 17.47
N SER A 253 -13.00 22.09 17.62
CA SER A 253 -11.85 22.74 16.99
C SER A 253 -11.97 22.71 15.46
N PRO A 254 -12.01 23.88 14.79
CA PRO A 254 -12.13 23.94 13.33
C PRO A 254 -10.84 23.48 12.64
N GLY A 255 -10.97 23.00 11.39
CA GLY A 255 -9.82 22.66 10.56
C GLY A 255 -9.06 23.93 10.14
N LYS A 256 -7.77 23.78 9.81
CA LYS A 256 -6.91 24.90 9.39
C LYS A 256 -7.07 25.27 7.91
N PHE A 257 -7.61 24.36 7.09
CA PHE A 257 -7.77 24.57 5.65
C PHE A 257 -8.91 25.53 5.36
N GLN A 258 -8.61 26.59 4.60
CA GLN A 258 -9.59 27.64 4.26
C GLN A 258 -10.29 27.34 2.93
N THR A 259 -9.65 26.54 2.08
CA THR A 259 -10.18 26.19 0.74
C THR A 259 -10.21 24.68 0.50
N PRO A 260 -11.12 24.18 -0.36
CA PRO A 260 -11.09 22.77 -0.80
C PRO A 260 -9.75 22.38 -1.44
N GLY A 261 -9.13 23.29 -2.20
CA GLY A 261 -7.84 23.03 -2.86
C GLY A 261 -6.69 22.78 -1.88
N GLU A 262 -6.61 23.56 -0.80
CA GLU A 262 -5.65 23.31 0.30
C GLU A 262 -5.90 21.97 0.98
N PHE A 263 -7.17 21.65 1.25
CA PHE A 263 -7.54 20.36 1.82
C PHE A 263 -7.11 19.20 0.90
N PHE A 264 -7.41 19.25 -0.40
CA PHE A 264 -7.07 18.16 -1.32
C PHE A 264 -5.56 17.95 -1.50
N ARG A 265 -4.77 19.03 -1.47
CA ARG A 265 -3.29 18.95 -1.49
C ARG A 265 -2.72 18.20 -0.30
N PHE A 266 -3.38 18.26 0.85
CA PHE A 266 -2.99 17.49 2.04
C PHE A 266 -3.67 16.12 2.11
N PHE A 267 -4.95 16.03 1.74
CA PHE A 267 -5.78 14.84 1.80
C PHE A 267 -5.28 13.72 0.88
N VAL A 268 -4.92 14.00 -0.37
CA VAL A 268 -4.51 12.95 -1.32
C VAL A 268 -3.22 12.25 -0.88
N PRO A 269 -2.13 12.96 -0.52
CA PRO A 269 -0.94 12.32 0.06
C PRO A 269 -1.24 11.62 1.38
N SER A 270 -2.09 12.19 2.24
CA SER A 270 -2.47 11.60 3.53
C SER A 270 -3.24 10.29 3.37
N LEU A 271 -4.21 10.25 2.45
CA LEU A 271 -4.96 9.04 2.10
C LEU A 271 -4.03 7.99 1.50
N THR A 272 -3.10 8.40 0.64
CA THR A 272 -2.09 7.50 0.09
C THR A 272 -1.20 6.92 1.19
N GLY A 273 -0.77 7.75 2.15
CA GLY A 273 -0.02 7.31 3.33
C GLY A 273 -0.83 6.34 4.19
N MET A 274 -2.14 6.59 4.37
CA MET A 274 -3.04 5.69 5.12
C MET A 274 -3.18 4.32 4.43
N VAL A 275 -3.35 4.28 3.10
CA VAL A 275 -3.35 3.02 2.34
C VAL A 275 -1.98 2.35 2.45
N GLY A 276 -0.91 3.14 2.39
CA GLY A 276 0.46 2.73 2.55
C GLY A 276 0.74 2.04 3.89
N PHE A 277 0.19 2.56 4.97
CA PHE A 277 0.35 2.06 6.34
C PHE A 277 0.14 0.54 6.43
N TRP A 278 -0.91 0.03 5.77
CA TRP A 278 -1.22 -1.39 5.74
C TRP A 278 -0.81 -2.13 4.47
N SER A 279 -0.17 -1.45 3.50
CA SER A 279 0.18 -2.07 2.21
C SER A 279 1.17 -3.25 2.35
N THR A 280 2.08 -3.21 3.34
CA THR A 280 2.98 -4.33 3.64
C THR A 280 2.20 -5.57 4.04
N VAL A 281 1.31 -5.44 5.04
CA VAL A 281 0.45 -6.50 5.55
C VAL A 281 -0.56 -6.95 4.50
N ALA A 282 -1.09 -6.04 3.69
CA ALA A 282 -1.99 -6.38 2.59
C ALA A 282 -1.35 -7.32 1.55
N LEU A 283 -0.03 -7.21 1.34
CA LEU A 283 0.71 -8.14 0.50
C LEU A 283 0.90 -9.49 1.19
N ASN A 284 1.39 -9.50 2.44
CA ASN A 284 1.79 -10.73 3.10
C ASN A 284 0.77 -11.35 4.06
N ILE A 285 -0.47 -10.88 4.00
CA ILE A 285 -1.57 -11.46 4.77
C ILE A 285 -1.68 -13.00 4.64
N PRO A 286 -1.24 -13.68 3.54
CA PRO A 286 -1.12 -15.14 3.51
C PRO A 286 -0.31 -15.77 4.67
N ASP A 287 0.65 -15.05 5.25
CA ASP A 287 1.42 -15.52 6.40
C ASP A 287 0.55 -15.80 7.63
N PHE A 288 -0.57 -15.07 7.76
CA PHE A 288 -1.58 -15.28 8.78
C PHE A 288 -2.73 -16.14 8.26
N THR A 289 -3.21 -15.87 7.04
CA THR A 289 -4.41 -16.52 6.52
C THR A 289 -4.20 -17.99 6.15
N ARG A 290 -2.95 -18.47 6.09
CA ARG A 290 -2.59 -19.90 6.00
C ARG A 290 -3.13 -20.74 7.15
N TYR A 291 -3.45 -20.14 8.30
CA TYR A 291 -4.03 -20.83 9.46
C TYR A 291 -5.57 -20.80 9.47
N ALA A 292 -6.23 -20.20 8.47
CA ALA A 292 -7.68 -20.04 8.43
C ALA A 292 -8.44 -21.35 8.22
N LYS A 293 -9.51 -21.54 9.01
CA LYS A 293 -10.49 -22.63 8.82
C LYS A 293 -11.28 -22.50 7.51
N SER A 294 -11.56 -21.28 7.06
CA SER A 294 -12.35 -21.04 5.83
C SER A 294 -12.15 -19.64 5.27
N GLN A 295 -12.50 -19.47 3.98
CA GLN A 295 -12.53 -18.16 3.33
C GLN A 295 -13.49 -17.20 4.00
N LYS A 296 -14.65 -17.68 4.46
CA LYS A 296 -15.63 -16.85 5.17
C LYS A 296 -15.04 -16.28 6.46
N ALA A 297 -14.28 -17.08 7.21
CA ALA A 297 -13.67 -16.67 8.46
C ALA A 297 -12.65 -15.54 8.27
N GLN A 298 -11.75 -15.67 7.27
CA GLN A 298 -10.79 -14.61 6.97
C GLN A 298 -11.48 -13.36 6.40
N VAL A 299 -12.46 -13.51 5.49
CA VAL A 299 -13.12 -12.33 4.90
C VAL A 299 -13.84 -11.51 5.96
N ILE A 300 -14.69 -12.14 6.76
CA ILE A 300 -15.49 -11.43 7.77
C ILE A 300 -14.59 -10.85 8.86
N GLY A 301 -13.64 -11.64 9.35
CA GLY A 301 -12.79 -11.22 10.46
C GLY A 301 -11.94 -10.00 10.12
N GLN A 302 -11.44 -9.92 8.88
CA GLN A 302 -10.63 -8.79 8.44
C GLN A 302 -11.48 -7.59 8.03
N ALA A 303 -12.60 -7.80 7.33
CA ALA A 303 -13.48 -6.72 6.88
C ALA A 303 -14.14 -5.94 8.03
N ILE A 304 -14.38 -6.61 9.16
CA ILE A 304 -14.88 -5.96 10.37
C ILE A 304 -13.72 -5.49 11.24
N GLY A 305 -12.72 -6.35 11.48
CA GLY A 305 -11.66 -6.10 12.44
C GLY A 305 -10.81 -4.89 12.12
N LEU A 306 -10.29 -4.81 10.88
CA LEU A 306 -9.38 -3.73 10.49
C LEU A 306 -10.07 -2.35 10.54
N PRO A 307 -11.17 -2.09 9.80
CA PRO A 307 -11.75 -0.74 9.77
C PRO A 307 -12.26 -0.30 11.14
N LEU A 308 -12.86 -1.21 11.92
CA LEU A 308 -13.40 -0.87 13.24
C LEU A 308 -12.29 -0.53 14.23
N ALA A 309 -11.28 -1.38 14.37
CA ALA A 309 -10.20 -1.18 15.33
C ALA A 309 -9.39 0.09 15.01
N MET A 310 -9.09 0.29 13.73
CA MET A 310 -8.42 1.50 13.24
C MET A 310 -9.18 2.77 13.57
N THR A 311 -10.46 2.81 13.21
CA THR A 311 -11.31 3.99 13.41
C THR A 311 -11.42 4.32 14.89
N LEU A 312 -11.67 3.31 15.73
CA LEU A 312 -11.80 3.48 17.17
C LEU A 312 -10.49 3.99 17.81
N TYR A 313 -9.36 3.37 17.48
CA TYR A 313 -8.10 3.77 18.10
C TYR A 313 -7.56 5.11 17.56
N SER A 314 -7.81 5.39 16.28
CA SER A 314 -7.49 6.70 15.69
C SER A 314 -8.31 7.82 16.30
N PHE A 315 -9.56 7.55 16.71
CA PHE A 315 -10.36 8.52 17.46
C PHE A 315 -9.71 8.91 18.78
N ILE A 316 -9.09 7.96 19.48
CA ILE A 316 -8.30 8.26 20.69
C ILE A 316 -7.14 9.20 20.33
N GLY A 317 -6.39 8.91 19.27
CA GLY A 317 -5.31 9.79 18.76
C GLY A 317 -5.78 11.21 18.48
N VAL A 318 -6.83 11.33 17.68
CA VAL A 318 -7.45 12.62 17.32
C VAL A 318 -7.92 13.38 18.56
N ALA A 319 -8.68 12.74 19.44
CA ALA A 319 -9.25 13.39 20.61
C ALA A 319 -8.15 13.85 21.58
N VAL A 320 -7.13 13.02 21.80
CA VAL A 320 -6.02 13.37 22.70
C VAL A 320 -5.16 14.49 22.11
N THR A 321 -4.86 14.48 20.81
CA THR A 321 -4.10 15.57 20.17
C THR A 321 -4.90 16.86 20.09
N SER A 322 -6.20 16.81 19.79
CA SER A 322 -7.06 17.99 19.87
C SER A 322 -7.13 18.55 21.31
N ALA A 323 -7.21 17.69 22.33
CA ALA A 323 -7.14 18.10 23.73
C ALA A 323 -5.80 18.78 24.07
N SER A 324 -4.69 18.33 23.48
CA SER A 324 -3.38 18.97 23.69
C SER A 324 -3.33 20.41 23.17
N VAL A 325 -4.06 20.73 22.08
CA VAL A 325 -4.19 22.12 21.60
C VAL A 325 -4.92 22.98 22.63
N VAL A 326 -5.98 22.45 23.24
CA VAL A 326 -6.75 23.15 24.28
C VAL A 326 -5.91 23.35 25.55
N LEU A 327 -5.11 22.36 25.94
CA LEU A 327 -4.35 22.36 27.19
C LEU A 327 -3.00 23.09 27.10
N PHE A 328 -2.32 23.01 25.97
CA PHE A 328 -0.94 23.48 25.80
C PHE A 328 -0.77 24.51 24.67
N GLY A 329 -1.83 24.83 23.92
CA GLY A 329 -1.79 25.78 22.81
C GLY A 329 -1.22 25.23 21.50
N GLU A 330 -0.70 24.00 21.51
CA GLU A 330 -0.10 23.35 20.34
C GLU A 330 -0.48 21.86 20.25
N PRO A 331 -0.59 21.30 19.03
CA PRO A 331 -0.90 19.89 18.85
C PRO A 331 0.34 19.03 19.14
N VAL A 332 0.28 18.24 20.20
CA VAL A 332 1.28 17.21 20.51
C VAL A 332 0.84 15.90 19.85
N TRP A 333 1.58 15.48 18.82
CA TRP A 333 1.26 14.30 18.03
C TRP A 333 1.89 13.00 18.56
N ASP A 334 2.95 13.11 19.36
CA ASP A 334 3.60 11.99 20.03
C ASP A 334 2.98 11.77 21.43
N PRO A 335 2.31 10.64 21.69
CA PRO A 335 1.67 10.37 22.97
C PRO A 335 2.66 10.18 24.12
N VAL A 336 3.89 9.72 23.83
CA VAL A 336 4.93 9.56 24.85
C VAL A 336 5.39 10.93 25.34
N ALA A 337 5.65 11.85 24.40
CA ALA A 337 5.98 13.23 24.72
C ALA A 337 4.83 13.95 25.44
N LEU A 338 3.59 13.69 25.05
CA LEU A 338 2.41 14.26 25.69
C LEU A 338 2.32 13.87 27.18
N ILE A 339 2.43 12.58 27.50
CA ILE A 339 2.36 12.09 28.88
C ILE A 339 3.44 12.76 29.76
N GLY A 340 4.65 12.93 29.22
CA GLY A 340 5.75 13.59 29.93
C GLY A 340 5.49 15.06 30.28
N ARG A 341 4.59 15.76 29.59
CA ARG A 341 4.21 17.15 29.92
C ARG A 341 3.32 17.24 31.16
N PHE A 342 2.60 16.17 31.47
CA PHE A 342 1.78 16.13 32.67
C PHE A 342 2.66 15.73 33.85
N HIS A 343 2.82 16.65 34.81
CA HIS A 343 3.68 16.48 35.98
C HIS A 343 3.04 15.53 37.04
N GLN A 344 2.44 14.42 36.59
CA GLN A 344 1.74 13.42 37.40
C GLN A 344 2.47 12.08 37.30
N PRO A 345 3.46 11.81 38.18
CA PRO A 345 4.40 10.72 37.99
C PRO A 345 3.76 9.33 37.96
N VAL A 346 2.78 9.06 38.83
CA VAL A 346 2.13 7.75 38.92
C VAL A 346 1.30 7.43 37.67
N ALA A 347 0.47 8.38 37.21
CA ALA A 347 -0.34 8.21 36.01
C ALA A 347 0.55 8.08 34.75
N ALA A 348 1.63 8.87 34.69
CA ALA A 348 2.60 8.80 33.61
C ALA A 348 3.30 7.43 33.57
N LEU A 349 3.76 6.91 34.70
CA LEU A 349 4.39 5.59 34.78
C LEU A 349 3.45 4.47 34.32
N ILE A 350 2.20 4.46 34.80
CA ILE A 350 1.20 3.45 34.40
C ILE A 350 0.95 3.51 32.89
N ALA A 351 0.75 4.70 32.34
CA ALA A 351 0.50 4.88 30.90
C ALA A 351 1.72 4.45 30.06
N LEU A 352 2.93 4.81 30.48
CA LEU A 352 4.16 4.46 29.76
C LEU A 352 4.47 2.96 29.82
N ILE A 353 4.20 2.29 30.94
CA ILE A 353 4.30 0.82 31.05
C ILE A 353 3.34 0.15 30.07
N ALA A 354 2.09 0.63 30.00
CA ALA A 354 1.12 0.10 29.06
C ALA A 354 1.53 0.33 27.61
N ILE A 355 2.07 1.51 27.28
CA ILE A 355 2.65 1.81 25.96
C ILE A 355 3.79 0.85 25.63
N LEU A 356 4.66 0.51 26.59
CA LEU A 356 5.76 -0.42 26.36
C LEU A 356 5.29 -1.83 26.04
N ILE A 357 4.33 -2.34 26.81
CA ILE A 357 3.74 -3.67 26.59
C ILE A 357 3.06 -3.70 25.22
N ALA A 358 2.28 -2.65 24.90
CA ALA A 358 1.61 -2.48 23.62
C ALA A 358 2.61 -2.50 22.46
N THR A 359 3.66 -1.69 22.57
CA THR A 359 4.68 -1.53 21.54
C THR A 359 5.42 -2.84 21.32
N LEU A 360 5.81 -3.56 22.37
CA LEU A 360 6.45 -4.86 22.27
C LEU A 360 5.53 -5.88 21.55
N ASN A 361 4.27 -5.95 21.95
CA ASN A 361 3.30 -6.88 21.38
C ASN A 361 3.10 -6.65 19.86
N THR A 362 2.78 -5.42 19.47
CA THR A 362 2.58 -5.09 18.05
C THR A 362 3.86 -5.28 17.24
N ASN A 363 5.02 -4.94 17.80
CA ASN A 363 6.28 -5.01 17.06
C ASN A 363 6.64 -6.46 16.70
N VAL A 364 6.46 -7.38 17.64
CA VAL A 364 6.73 -8.80 17.41
C VAL A 364 5.71 -9.41 16.44
N ALA A 365 4.42 -9.13 16.61
CA ALA A 365 3.36 -9.67 15.76
C ALA A 365 3.43 -9.16 14.30
N ALA A 366 3.41 -7.84 14.12
CA ALA A 366 3.28 -7.23 12.79
C ALA A 366 4.61 -7.15 12.04
N ASN A 367 5.71 -6.86 12.75
CA ASN A 367 6.96 -6.47 12.12
C ASN A 367 8.04 -7.55 12.14
N VAL A 368 7.87 -8.66 12.87
CA VAL A 368 8.87 -9.74 12.90
C VAL A 368 8.42 -10.97 12.13
N VAL A 369 7.17 -11.43 12.31
CA VAL A 369 6.67 -12.69 11.72
C VAL A 369 6.87 -12.72 10.21
N SER A 370 6.43 -11.64 9.57
CA SER A 370 6.42 -11.51 8.13
C SER A 370 7.83 -11.46 7.52
N PRO A 371 8.74 -10.54 7.93
CA PRO A 371 10.09 -10.53 7.38
C PRO A 371 10.91 -11.77 7.75
N SER A 372 10.58 -12.46 8.85
CA SER A 372 11.22 -13.73 9.19
C SER A 372 10.97 -14.78 8.11
N ASN A 373 9.75 -14.89 7.61
CA ASN A 373 9.41 -15.77 6.49
C ASN A 373 10.06 -15.30 5.18
N ASP A 374 10.09 -13.99 4.93
CA ASP A 374 10.68 -13.43 3.72
C ASP A 374 12.20 -13.66 3.63
N PHE A 375 12.93 -13.43 4.73
CA PHE A 375 14.37 -13.71 4.78
C PHE A 375 14.64 -15.21 4.74
N SER A 376 13.81 -16.03 5.41
CA SER A 376 13.86 -17.48 5.33
C SER A 376 13.75 -17.97 3.87
N ASN A 377 12.92 -17.33 3.05
CA ASN A 377 12.77 -17.67 1.63
C ASN A 377 14.04 -17.41 0.80
N LEU A 378 14.93 -16.52 1.21
CA LEU A 378 16.20 -16.27 0.49
C LEU A 378 17.10 -17.50 0.49
N ASN A 379 17.20 -18.15 1.65
CA ASN A 379 17.97 -19.37 1.82
C ASN A 379 17.41 -20.18 3.00
N PRO A 380 16.40 -21.04 2.74
CA PRO A 380 15.72 -21.83 3.77
C PRO A 380 16.63 -22.74 4.60
N ARG A 381 17.82 -23.08 4.07
CA ARG A 381 18.83 -23.91 4.77
C ARG A 381 19.56 -23.14 5.86
N LEU A 382 19.80 -21.85 5.66
CA LEU A 382 20.65 -21.04 6.53
C LEU A 382 19.83 -20.07 7.39
N ILE A 383 18.67 -19.64 6.91
CA ILE A 383 17.85 -18.63 7.55
C ILE A 383 16.58 -19.31 8.05
N SER A 384 16.56 -19.63 9.34
CA SER A 384 15.35 -20.03 10.05
C SER A 384 14.48 -18.81 10.37
N PHE A 385 13.22 -19.02 10.77
CA PHE A 385 12.35 -17.95 11.27
C PHE A 385 13.03 -17.10 12.35
N ARG A 386 13.71 -17.73 13.32
CA ARG A 386 14.45 -17.02 14.37
C ARG A 386 15.56 -16.15 13.79
N THR A 387 16.34 -16.69 12.86
CA THR A 387 17.45 -15.96 12.21
C THR A 387 16.92 -14.79 11.39
N GLY A 388 15.83 -14.98 10.64
CA GLY A 388 15.14 -13.93 9.90
C GLY A 388 14.67 -12.80 10.81
N GLY A 389 14.09 -13.13 11.97
CA GLY A 389 13.66 -12.11 12.94
C GLY A 389 14.82 -11.31 13.55
N LEU A 390 15.98 -11.93 13.77
CA LEU A 390 17.18 -11.20 14.22
C LEU A 390 17.72 -10.26 13.14
N ILE A 391 17.69 -10.69 11.86
CA ILE A 391 18.04 -9.82 10.73
C ILE A 391 17.11 -8.61 10.70
N THR A 392 15.81 -8.80 10.90
CA THR A 392 14.84 -7.69 11.04
C THR A 392 15.25 -6.72 12.13
N GLY A 393 15.69 -7.24 13.28
CA GLY A 393 16.19 -6.45 14.39
C GLY A 393 17.35 -5.54 14.03
N VAL A 394 18.36 -6.09 13.35
CA VAL A 394 19.57 -5.35 12.95
C VAL A 394 19.25 -4.33 11.87
N VAL A 395 18.57 -4.75 10.80
CA VAL A 395 18.20 -3.87 9.68
C VAL A 395 17.29 -2.75 10.16
N GLY A 396 16.38 -3.01 11.12
CA GLY A 396 15.52 -1.97 11.67
C GLY A 396 16.26 -0.82 12.34
N VAL A 397 17.43 -1.07 12.94
CA VAL A 397 18.31 0.01 13.46
C VAL A 397 18.94 0.78 12.30
N LEU A 398 19.39 0.09 11.25
CA LEU A 398 20.02 0.70 10.07
C LEU A 398 19.07 1.56 9.24
N MET A 399 17.75 1.32 9.35
CA MET A 399 16.71 2.14 8.73
C MET A 399 16.54 3.52 9.39
N MET A 400 17.30 3.83 10.44
CA MET A 400 17.34 5.14 11.11
C MET A 400 15.95 5.66 11.53
N PRO A 401 15.19 4.91 12.37
CA PRO A 401 13.80 5.24 12.70
C PRO A 401 13.61 6.64 13.31
N TRP A 402 14.60 7.16 14.03
CA TRP A 402 14.59 8.53 14.57
C TRP A 402 14.50 9.62 13.49
N LYS A 403 14.95 9.36 12.25
CA LYS A 403 14.77 10.28 11.12
C LYS A 403 13.40 10.14 10.47
N LEU A 404 12.84 8.94 10.46
CA LEU A 404 11.50 8.69 9.91
C LEU A 404 10.40 9.28 10.82
N MET A 405 10.71 9.42 12.11
CA MET A 405 9.81 9.94 13.15
C MET A 405 10.14 11.37 13.58
N SER A 406 10.96 12.12 12.83
CA SER A 406 11.34 13.49 13.23
C SER A 406 10.15 14.45 13.29
N ASP A 407 9.18 14.26 12.39
CA ASP A 407 7.98 15.07 12.25
C ASP A 407 6.91 14.29 11.47
N TYR A 408 5.67 14.78 11.51
CA TYR A 408 4.54 14.12 10.84
C TYR A 408 4.68 14.08 9.31
N GLY A 409 5.40 15.03 8.70
CA GLY A 409 5.66 15.05 7.26
C GLY A 409 6.63 13.95 6.86
N SER A 410 7.78 13.87 7.54
CA SER A 410 8.75 12.78 7.37
C SER A 410 8.11 11.40 7.57
N TYR A 411 7.17 11.28 8.51
CA TYR A 411 6.41 10.07 8.73
C TYR A 411 5.39 9.78 7.61
N ILE A 412 4.49 10.72 7.29
CA ILE A 412 3.39 10.46 6.34
C ILE A 412 3.88 10.52 4.89
N THR A 413 4.46 11.63 4.46
CA THR A 413 4.86 11.82 3.05
C THR A 413 6.23 11.23 2.75
N GLY A 414 7.15 11.25 3.72
CA GLY A 414 8.48 10.66 3.57
C GLY A 414 8.43 9.13 3.60
N TRP A 415 7.97 8.56 4.72
CA TRP A 415 7.96 7.11 4.93
C TRP A 415 6.76 6.42 4.25
N LEU A 416 5.52 6.70 4.69
CA LEU A 416 4.34 5.95 4.24
C LEU A 416 4.12 6.04 2.73
N VAL A 417 4.10 7.26 2.18
CA VAL A 417 3.94 7.45 0.73
C VAL A 417 5.16 6.92 -0.03
N GLY A 418 6.37 7.12 0.50
CA GLY A 418 7.63 6.70 -0.13
C GLY A 418 7.67 5.20 -0.45
N TYR A 419 7.45 4.33 0.54
CA TYR A 419 7.49 2.89 0.28
C TYR A 419 6.23 2.36 -0.41
N SER A 420 5.10 3.08 -0.38
CA SER A 420 3.89 2.68 -1.12
C SER A 420 4.15 2.60 -2.62
N GLY A 421 4.95 3.53 -3.17
CA GLY A 421 5.39 3.48 -4.55
C GLY A 421 6.28 2.28 -4.88
N LEU A 422 7.03 1.77 -3.90
CA LEU A 422 7.88 0.59 -4.02
C LEU A 422 7.04 -0.70 -4.07
N LEU A 423 5.97 -0.79 -3.26
CA LEU A 423 5.15 -2.00 -3.12
C LEU A 423 4.01 -2.09 -4.16
N GLY A 424 3.61 -0.97 -4.76
CA GLY A 424 2.55 -0.92 -5.79
C GLY A 424 2.75 -1.89 -6.96
N PRO A 425 3.92 -1.93 -7.62
CA PRO A 425 4.18 -2.88 -8.72
C PRO A 425 4.08 -4.35 -8.30
N VAL A 426 4.44 -4.67 -7.05
CA VAL A 426 4.32 -6.04 -6.51
C VAL A 426 2.85 -6.44 -6.38
N ALA A 427 2.03 -5.56 -5.81
CA ALA A 427 0.58 -5.77 -5.71
C ALA A 427 -0.06 -5.92 -7.09
N GLY A 428 0.27 -5.03 -8.03
CA GLY A 428 -0.23 -5.09 -9.42
C GLY A 428 0.15 -6.40 -10.13
N GLY A 429 1.41 -6.84 -9.98
CA GLY A 429 1.88 -8.10 -10.56
C GLY A 429 1.17 -9.34 -9.99
N LEU A 430 0.86 -9.35 -8.69
CA LEU A 430 0.07 -10.40 -8.05
C LEU A 430 -1.36 -10.43 -8.59
N LEU A 431 -2.02 -9.26 -8.69
CA LEU A 431 -3.39 -9.15 -9.17
C LEU A 431 -3.53 -9.66 -10.61
N ILE A 432 -2.64 -9.25 -11.52
CA ILE A 432 -2.70 -9.66 -12.94
C ILE A 432 -2.48 -11.18 -13.09
N LYS A 433 -1.62 -11.79 -12.26
CA LYS A 433 -1.30 -13.21 -12.37
C LYS A 433 -2.38 -14.10 -11.77
N TYR A 434 -2.95 -13.70 -10.64
CA TYR A 434 -3.93 -14.51 -9.91
C TYR A 434 -5.38 -14.24 -10.36
N PHE A 435 -5.66 -13.04 -10.88
CA PHE A 435 -6.95 -12.64 -11.43
C PHE A 435 -6.80 -12.26 -12.92
N SER A 436 -7.65 -11.34 -13.41
CA SER A 436 -7.55 -10.80 -14.78
C SER A 436 -6.96 -9.39 -14.77
N TRP A 437 -6.47 -8.92 -15.91
CA TRP A 437 -5.96 -7.54 -16.06
C TRP A 437 -7.01 -6.47 -15.71
N HIS A 438 -8.30 -6.77 -15.90
CA HIS A 438 -9.40 -5.89 -15.50
C HIS A 438 -9.41 -5.61 -13.99
N ALA A 439 -8.89 -6.52 -13.16
CA ALA A 439 -8.82 -6.34 -11.71
C ALA A 439 -8.01 -5.10 -11.32
N VAL A 440 -6.98 -4.73 -12.10
CA VAL A 440 -6.16 -3.53 -11.87
C VAL A 440 -6.98 -2.25 -11.98
N PHE A 441 -8.02 -2.25 -12.83
CA PHE A 441 -8.94 -1.11 -12.98
C PHE A 441 -10.09 -1.21 -11.98
N LEU A 442 -10.68 -2.40 -11.84
CA LEU A 442 -11.85 -2.64 -10.99
C LEU A 442 -11.55 -2.46 -9.49
N VAL A 443 -10.32 -2.72 -9.04
CA VAL A 443 -9.93 -2.48 -7.63
C VAL A 443 -10.10 -1.01 -7.23
N ASN A 444 -10.00 -0.08 -8.18
CA ASN A 444 -10.19 1.35 -7.94
C ASN A 444 -11.66 1.77 -7.94
N VAL A 445 -12.58 0.97 -8.50
CA VAL A 445 -14.00 1.36 -8.63
C VAL A 445 -14.69 1.50 -7.26
N PRO A 446 -14.59 0.54 -6.32
CA PRO A 446 -15.12 0.72 -4.97
C PRO A 446 -14.50 1.92 -4.24
N LEU A 447 -13.21 2.18 -4.47
CA LEU A 447 -12.50 3.35 -3.95
C LEU A 447 -13.11 4.66 -4.48
N ILE A 448 -13.32 4.77 -5.79
CA ILE A 448 -13.90 5.96 -6.42
C ILE A 448 -15.33 6.19 -5.91
N ILE A 449 -16.15 5.13 -5.83
CA ILE A 449 -17.52 5.22 -5.29
C ILE A 449 -17.47 5.70 -3.83
N GLY A 450 -16.59 5.11 -3.01
CA GLY A 450 -16.39 5.51 -1.62
C GLY A 450 -15.96 6.97 -1.50
N LEU A 451 -15.03 7.43 -2.33
CA LEU A 451 -14.59 8.82 -2.40
C LEU A 451 -15.72 9.78 -2.79
N LEU A 452 -16.55 9.43 -3.78
CA LEU A 452 -17.68 10.25 -4.22
C LEU A 452 -18.75 10.38 -3.13
N VAL A 453 -19.07 9.26 -2.48
CA VAL A 453 -20.00 9.24 -1.34
C VAL A 453 -19.44 10.05 -0.19
N ALA A 454 -18.18 9.81 0.18
CA ALA A 454 -17.51 10.53 1.25
C ALA A 454 -17.44 12.04 0.95
N SER A 455 -17.14 12.44 -0.28
CA SER A 455 -17.10 13.85 -0.70
C SER A 455 -18.43 14.57 -0.45
N LYS A 456 -19.56 13.90 -0.63
CA LYS A 456 -20.89 14.46 -0.36
C LYS A 456 -21.10 14.83 1.13
N PHE A 457 -20.48 14.08 2.05
CA PHE A 457 -20.66 14.26 3.50
C PHE A 457 -19.48 14.98 4.17
N LEU A 458 -18.27 14.83 3.62
CA LEU A 458 -17.00 15.28 4.17
C LEU A 458 -16.53 16.60 3.55
N LEU A 459 -17.18 17.12 2.52
CA LEU A 459 -16.90 18.48 2.08
C LEU A 459 -17.95 19.37 2.73
N PRO A 460 -17.55 20.32 3.61
CA PRO A 460 -18.46 21.39 3.99
C PRO A 460 -19.00 21.95 2.69
N SER A 461 -20.33 22.04 2.58
CA SER A 461 -20.95 22.73 1.46
C SER A 461 -20.55 24.20 1.55
N SER A 462 -19.37 24.53 1.04
CA SER A 462 -19.02 25.90 0.68
C SER A 462 -19.87 26.20 -0.55
N LYS A 463 -21.15 26.42 -0.31
CA LYS A 463 -21.99 27.16 -1.21
C LYS A 463 -21.44 28.58 -1.15
N ALA A 464 -20.38 28.84 -1.91
CA ALA A 464 -20.11 30.20 -2.32
C ALA A 464 -21.43 30.71 -2.90
N ALA A 465 -21.94 31.84 -2.40
CA ALA A 465 -23.19 32.42 -2.87
C ALA A 465 -23.17 32.60 -4.41
N ASP A 466 -21.97 32.76 -4.97
CA ASP A 466 -21.66 32.88 -6.39
C ASP A 466 -20.80 31.72 -6.92
N ALA A 467 -21.03 30.48 -6.48
CA ALA A 467 -20.34 29.32 -7.05
C ALA A 467 -20.63 29.24 -8.57
N PRO A 468 -19.61 29.30 -9.44
CA PRO A 468 -19.80 29.18 -10.88
C PRO A 468 -20.52 27.86 -11.19
N ARG A 469 -21.47 27.88 -12.12
CA ARG A 469 -22.13 26.64 -12.55
C ARG A 469 -21.08 25.72 -13.17
N LEU A 470 -21.25 24.41 -12.97
CA LEU A 470 -20.43 23.41 -13.67
C LEU A 470 -20.63 23.58 -15.18
N ASP A 471 -19.56 23.35 -15.95
CA ASP A 471 -19.61 23.29 -17.41
C ASP A 471 -19.62 21.83 -17.90
N PRO A 472 -20.78 21.14 -17.88
CA PRO A 472 -20.88 19.77 -18.35
C PRO A 472 -20.63 19.67 -19.86
N PHE A 473 -20.89 20.74 -20.62
CA PHE A 473 -20.72 20.72 -22.07
C PHE A 473 -19.24 20.79 -22.44
N GLY A 474 -18.49 21.71 -21.84
CA GLY A 474 -17.02 21.76 -21.93
C GLY A 474 -16.40 20.45 -21.48
N ALA A 475 -16.86 19.87 -20.37
CA ALA A 475 -16.40 18.55 -19.91
C ALA A 475 -16.63 17.46 -20.97
N VAL A 476 -17.83 17.35 -21.55
CA VAL A 476 -18.13 16.37 -22.60
C VAL A 476 -17.30 16.58 -23.86
N LEU A 477 -17.14 17.83 -24.32
CA LEU A 477 -16.29 18.14 -25.47
C LEU A 477 -14.82 17.73 -25.21
N SER A 478 -14.30 18.02 -24.02
CA SER A 478 -12.94 17.62 -23.65
C SER A 478 -12.78 16.09 -23.65
N ILE A 479 -13.74 15.35 -23.06
CA ILE A 479 -13.72 13.89 -23.00
C ILE A 479 -13.74 13.31 -24.42
N ILE A 480 -14.64 13.75 -25.28
CA ILE A 480 -14.76 13.26 -26.66
C ILE A 480 -13.49 13.59 -27.44
N GLY A 481 -12.98 14.82 -27.36
CA GLY A 481 -11.79 15.26 -28.07
C GLY A 481 -10.55 14.46 -27.67
N PHE A 482 -10.28 14.33 -26.37
CA PHE A 482 -9.15 13.53 -25.88
C PHE A 482 -9.33 12.04 -26.19
N MET A 483 -10.54 11.49 -26.05
CA MET A 483 -10.81 10.08 -26.34
C MET A 483 -10.56 9.76 -27.82
N ALA A 484 -10.99 10.63 -28.74
CA ALA A 484 -10.77 10.45 -30.17
C ALA A 484 -9.27 10.49 -30.53
N ILE A 485 -8.52 11.45 -29.98
CA ILE A 485 -7.06 11.54 -30.19
C ILE A 485 -6.35 10.32 -29.60
N LEU A 486 -6.66 9.95 -28.37
CA LEU A 486 -6.05 8.80 -27.70
C LEU A 486 -6.34 7.50 -28.44
N TRP A 487 -7.58 7.27 -28.82
CA TRP A 487 -7.96 6.10 -29.60
C TRP A 487 -7.18 6.05 -30.91
N ALA A 488 -7.09 7.17 -31.63
CA ALA A 488 -6.35 7.23 -32.89
C ALA A 488 -4.87 6.93 -32.71
N ILE A 489 -4.22 7.46 -31.66
CA ILE A 489 -2.81 7.17 -31.34
C ILE A 489 -2.60 5.69 -30.97
N ILE A 490 -3.54 5.09 -30.24
CA ILE A 490 -3.47 3.68 -29.81
C ILE A 490 -3.65 2.73 -31.00
N GLU A 491 -4.59 3.02 -31.90
CA GLU A 491 -4.89 2.18 -33.06
C GLU A 491 -3.98 2.46 -34.26
N ALA A 492 -3.33 3.63 -34.34
CA ALA A 492 -2.45 4.00 -35.44
C ALA A 492 -1.33 2.98 -35.75
N PRO A 493 -0.65 2.35 -34.76
CA PRO A 493 0.32 1.29 -35.04
C PRO A 493 -0.28 0.04 -35.67
N GLY A 494 -1.56 -0.27 -35.40
CA GLY A 494 -2.25 -1.45 -35.93
C GLY A 494 -2.93 -1.19 -37.28
N LEU A 495 -3.65 -0.07 -37.40
CA LEU A 495 -4.40 0.33 -38.59
C LEU A 495 -3.56 1.12 -39.61
N GLY A 496 -2.43 1.67 -39.18
CA GLY A 496 -1.56 2.55 -39.97
C GLY A 496 -1.87 4.03 -39.77
N TRP A 497 -0.81 4.85 -39.61
CA TRP A 497 -0.92 6.29 -39.38
C TRP A 497 -1.65 7.07 -40.48
N THR A 498 -1.64 6.55 -41.72
CA THR A 498 -2.32 7.14 -42.87
C THR A 498 -3.70 6.54 -43.13
N SER A 499 -4.18 5.64 -42.27
CA SER A 499 -5.51 5.04 -42.41
C SER A 499 -6.57 6.14 -42.35
N PRO A 500 -7.58 6.14 -43.27
CA PRO A 500 -8.66 7.12 -43.23
C PRO A 500 -9.32 7.19 -41.85
N THR A 501 -9.52 6.06 -41.18
CA THR A 501 -10.13 6.01 -39.84
C THR A 501 -9.30 6.72 -38.79
N VAL A 502 -7.96 6.54 -38.81
CA VAL A 502 -7.03 7.18 -37.86
C VAL A 502 -6.94 8.68 -38.13
N VAL A 503 -6.80 9.07 -39.40
CA VAL A 503 -6.72 10.49 -39.79
C VAL A 503 -8.02 11.22 -39.49
N MET A 504 -9.18 10.60 -39.77
CA MET A 504 -10.48 11.17 -39.41
C MET A 504 -10.64 11.31 -37.90
N ALA A 505 -10.25 10.30 -37.11
CA ALA A 505 -10.34 10.36 -35.65
C ALA A 505 -9.41 11.44 -35.06
N LEU A 506 -8.17 11.56 -35.54
CA LEU A 506 -7.26 12.64 -35.15
C LEU A 506 -7.82 14.01 -35.51
N SER A 507 -8.27 14.18 -36.76
CA SER A 507 -8.80 15.46 -37.25
C SER A 507 -10.05 15.86 -36.48
N ALA A 508 -10.99 14.92 -36.30
CA ALA A 508 -12.19 15.14 -35.49
C ALA A 508 -11.84 15.47 -34.04
N GLY A 509 -10.88 14.77 -33.44
CA GLY A 509 -10.42 15.05 -32.08
C GLY A 509 -9.86 16.46 -31.92
N PHE A 510 -8.97 16.90 -32.82
CA PHE A 510 -8.44 18.27 -32.81
C PHE A 510 -9.53 19.33 -33.07
N LEU A 511 -10.48 19.06 -33.98
CA LEU A 511 -11.61 19.96 -34.22
C LEU A 511 -12.52 20.08 -32.99
N VAL A 512 -12.79 18.97 -32.29
CA VAL A 512 -13.57 18.96 -31.05
C VAL A 512 -12.83 19.69 -29.93
N LEU A 513 -11.51 19.53 -29.81
CA LEU A 513 -10.72 20.30 -28.84
C LEU A 513 -10.63 21.79 -29.18
N ALA A 514 -10.60 22.16 -30.47
CA ALA A 514 -10.69 23.56 -30.88
C ALA A 514 -12.08 24.15 -30.56
N ALA A 515 -13.15 23.36 -30.76
CA ALA A 515 -14.50 23.73 -30.34
C ALA A 515 -14.61 23.87 -28.82
N PHE A 516 -13.97 22.99 -28.06
CA PHE A 516 -13.84 23.09 -26.60
C PHE A 516 -13.14 24.39 -26.18
N ILE A 517 -12.00 24.73 -26.79
CA ILE A 517 -11.30 26.00 -26.50
C ILE A 517 -12.19 27.20 -26.85
N GLY A 518 -12.87 27.15 -28.00
CA GLY A 518 -13.83 28.17 -28.42
C GLY A 518 -14.97 28.34 -27.40
N TRP A 519 -15.51 27.23 -26.91
CA TRP A 519 -16.54 27.20 -25.87
C TRP A 519 -16.04 27.81 -24.56
N GLU A 520 -14.90 27.35 -24.04
CA GLU A 520 -14.31 27.84 -22.79
C GLU A 520 -13.94 29.34 -22.84
N LEU A 521 -13.64 29.89 -24.03
CA LEU A 521 -13.39 31.33 -24.18
C LEU A 521 -14.65 32.20 -24.08
N HIS A 522 -15.82 31.63 -24.39
CA HIS A 522 -17.11 32.32 -24.45
C HIS A 522 -18.03 32.03 -23.26
N THR A 523 -17.91 30.87 -22.64
CA THR A 523 -18.77 30.44 -21.53
C THR A 523 -18.54 31.32 -20.30
N ASP A 524 -19.63 31.70 -19.62
CA ASP A 524 -19.59 32.54 -18.41
C ASP A 524 -18.98 31.83 -17.18
N HIS A 525 -18.89 30.50 -17.24
CA HIS A 525 -18.37 29.62 -16.19
C HIS A 525 -17.41 28.56 -16.75
N PRO A 526 -16.25 28.96 -17.30
CA PRO A 526 -15.32 28.03 -17.92
C PRO A 526 -14.77 27.03 -16.89
N MET A 527 -14.66 25.76 -17.28
CA MET A 527 -13.98 24.74 -16.48
C MET A 527 -12.48 25.03 -16.41
N LEU A 528 -11.91 25.57 -17.48
CA LEU A 528 -10.51 25.96 -17.56
C LEU A 528 -10.42 27.35 -18.19
N ASP A 529 -10.07 28.37 -17.40
CA ASP A 529 -9.86 29.71 -17.95
C ASP A 529 -8.61 29.74 -18.85
N ILE A 530 -8.85 29.59 -20.15
CA ILE A 530 -7.83 29.57 -21.20
C ILE A 530 -7.03 30.89 -21.23
N ARG A 531 -7.57 31.98 -20.69
CA ARG A 531 -6.90 33.29 -20.71
C ARG A 531 -5.64 33.30 -19.85
N PHE A 532 -5.52 32.42 -18.85
CA PHE A 532 -4.27 32.26 -18.08
C PHE A 532 -3.09 31.86 -18.95
N PHE A 533 -3.31 31.18 -20.07
CA PHE A 533 -2.23 30.84 -21.02
C PHE A 533 -1.66 32.06 -21.76
N ARG A 534 -2.26 33.25 -21.63
CA ARG A 534 -1.61 34.50 -22.07
C ARG A 534 -0.44 34.90 -21.18
N ASP A 535 -0.44 34.49 -19.91
CA ASP A 535 0.69 34.75 -19.01
C ASP A 535 1.85 33.81 -19.39
N ARG A 536 2.98 34.41 -19.78
CA ARG A 536 4.17 33.67 -20.22
C ARG A 536 4.76 32.79 -19.12
N ARG A 537 4.69 33.19 -17.85
CA ARG A 537 5.20 32.40 -16.72
C ARG A 537 4.30 31.20 -16.49
N PHE A 538 2.98 31.40 -16.52
CA PHE A 538 2.01 30.31 -16.40
C PHE A 538 2.13 29.31 -17.55
N SER A 539 2.18 29.79 -18.79
CA SER A 539 2.34 28.94 -19.97
C SER A 539 3.69 28.22 -20.02
N ALA A 540 4.79 28.90 -19.67
CA ALA A 540 6.10 28.25 -19.61
C ALA A 540 6.16 27.17 -18.53
N ALA A 541 5.57 27.41 -17.35
CA ALA A 541 5.51 26.42 -16.27
C ALA A 541 4.66 25.20 -16.66
N ASN A 542 3.48 25.41 -17.25
CA ASN A 542 2.62 24.32 -17.72
C ASN A 542 3.22 23.57 -18.91
N LEU A 543 3.93 24.25 -19.81
CA LEU A 543 4.65 23.60 -20.89
C LEU A 543 5.80 22.74 -20.36
N ALA A 544 6.59 23.27 -19.42
CA ALA A 544 7.68 22.53 -18.79
C ALA A 544 7.17 21.28 -18.08
N ILE A 545 6.11 21.39 -17.26
CA ILE A 545 5.54 20.24 -16.56
C ILE A 545 4.96 19.22 -17.55
N THR A 546 4.32 19.68 -18.63
CA THR A 546 3.79 18.81 -19.69
C THR A 546 4.92 18.05 -20.39
N LEU A 547 6.02 18.73 -20.73
CA LEU A 547 7.19 18.10 -21.36
C LEU A 547 7.85 17.08 -20.44
N VAL A 548 7.99 17.39 -19.16
CA VAL A 548 8.52 16.45 -18.15
C VAL A 548 7.63 15.22 -18.05
N TYR A 549 6.30 15.37 -17.93
CA TYR A 549 5.38 14.23 -17.87
C TYR A 549 5.32 13.46 -19.18
N PHE A 550 5.34 14.15 -20.33
CA PHE A 550 5.37 13.51 -21.63
C PHE A 550 6.64 12.67 -21.81
N ALA A 551 7.80 13.20 -21.45
CA ALA A 551 9.06 12.45 -21.47
C ALA A 551 9.02 11.28 -20.48
N MET A 552 8.56 11.50 -19.25
CA MET A 552 8.53 10.47 -18.20
C MET A 552 7.58 9.32 -18.56
N PHE A 553 6.32 9.61 -18.91
CA PHE A 553 5.34 8.59 -19.29
C PHE A 553 5.63 7.99 -20.66
N GLY A 554 6.08 8.80 -21.62
CA GLY A 554 6.52 8.32 -22.93
C GLY A 554 7.68 7.34 -22.81
N GLN A 555 8.68 7.66 -21.99
CA GLN A 555 9.78 6.74 -21.66
C GLN A 555 9.25 5.48 -20.97
N MET A 556 8.39 5.59 -19.96
CA MET A 556 7.84 4.40 -19.27
C MET A 556 7.06 3.51 -20.24
N PHE A 557 6.28 4.09 -21.15
CA PHE A 557 5.52 3.37 -22.15
C PHE A 557 6.44 2.66 -23.15
N VAL A 558 7.35 3.39 -23.79
CA VAL A 558 8.29 2.83 -24.78
C VAL A 558 9.18 1.78 -24.14
N MET A 559 9.66 2.00 -22.91
CA MET A 559 10.49 1.04 -22.19
C MET A 559 9.70 -0.25 -21.88
N SER A 560 8.45 -0.11 -21.41
CA SER A 560 7.56 -1.26 -21.16
C SER A 560 7.30 -2.06 -22.44
N GLN A 561 6.99 -1.38 -23.56
CA GLN A 561 6.78 -2.02 -24.85
C GLN A 561 8.07 -2.66 -25.39
N TYR A 562 9.21 -1.98 -25.30
CA TYR A 562 10.51 -2.51 -25.69
C TYR A 562 10.85 -3.78 -24.92
N MET A 563 10.68 -3.77 -23.60
CA MET A 563 10.91 -4.95 -22.76
C MET A 563 9.96 -6.10 -23.11
N GLN A 564 8.66 -5.84 -23.29
CA GLN A 564 7.67 -6.89 -23.47
C GLN A 564 7.58 -7.39 -24.91
N VAL A 565 7.53 -6.48 -25.88
CA VAL A 565 7.28 -6.79 -27.30
C VAL A 565 8.59 -7.11 -28.04
N ILE A 566 9.69 -6.40 -27.75
CA ILE A 566 10.97 -6.61 -28.43
C ILE A 566 11.85 -7.62 -27.69
N LEU A 567 12.03 -7.45 -26.38
CA LEU A 567 12.85 -8.38 -25.57
C LEU A 567 12.09 -9.64 -25.11
N GLY A 568 10.77 -9.71 -25.35
CA GLY A 568 9.93 -10.84 -24.99
C GLY A 568 9.78 -11.05 -23.48
N TYR A 569 9.99 -10.00 -22.66
CA TYR A 569 9.87 -10.11 -21.22
C TYR A 569 8.40 -10.19 -20.80
N THR A 570 8.14 -10.95 -19.73
CA THR A 570 6.81 -10.94 -19.12
C THR A 570 6.51 -9.57 -18.52
N PRO A 571 5.23 -9.17 -18.39
CA PRO A 571 4.85 -7.89 -17.76
C PRO A 571 5.49 -7.70 -16.39
N LEU A 572 5.61 -8.80 -15.64
CA LEU A 572 6.25 -8.82 -14.34
C LEU A 572 7.73 -8.48 -14.41
N ARG A 573 8.47 -9.15 -15.31
CA ARG A 573 9.91 -8.91 -15.48
C ARG A 573 10.18 -7.48 -15.96
N ALA A 574 9.34 -6.95 -16.85
CA ALA A 574 9.41 -5.55 -17.26
C ALA A 574 9.19 -4.61 -16.05
N GLY A 575 8.15 -4.83 -15.26
CA GLY A 575 7.89 -4.06 -14.03
C GLY A 575 9.05 -4.11 -13.02
N LEU A 576 9.69 -5.27 -12.84
CA LEU A 576 10.87 -5.42 -11.99
C LEU A 576 12.06 -4.58 -12.48
N LEU A 577 12.32 -4.60 -13.79
CA LEU A 577 13.41 -3.84 -14.39
C LEU A 577 13.17 -2.32 -14.38
N MET A 578 11.92 -1.89 -14.18
CA MET A 578 11.57 -0.49 -13.99
C MET A 578 11.72 -0.03 -12.52
N MET A 579 11.84 -0.94 -11.55
CA MET A 579 11.98 -0.59 -10.12
C MET A 579 13.17 0.32 -9.78
N PRO A 580 14.36 0.18 -10.40
CA PRO A 580 15.46 1.11 -10.12
C PRO A 580 15.07 2.57 -10.29
N MET A 581 14.18 2.88 -11.24
CA MET A 581 13.63 4.23 -11.44
C MET A 581 12.84 4.70 -10.20
N SER A 582 11.95 3.84 -9.67
CA SER A 582 11.20 4.14 -8.44
C SER A 582 12.10 4.30 -7.23
N ILE A 583 13.17 3.50 -7.11
CA ILE A 583 14.16 3.61 -6.03
C ILE A 583 14.89 4.96 -6.12
N VAL A 584 15.34 5.35 -7.33
CA VAL A 584 15.96 6.65 -7.54
C VAL A 584 15.00 7.77 -7.16
N MET A 585 13.74 7.70 -7.60
CA MET A 585 12.72 8.69 -7.25
C MET A 585 12.47 8.77 -5.74
N MET A 586 12.44 7.64 -5.04
CA MET A 586 12.30 7.58 -3.58
C MET A 586 13.46 8.27 -2.85
N ILE A 587 14.67 8.22 -3.40
CA ILE A 587 15.86 8.89 -2.84
C ILE A 587 15.89 10.38 -3.22
N THR A 588 15.55 10.71 -4.47
CA THR A 588 15.70 12.07 -5.00
C THR A 588 14.53 12.99 -4.67
N ALA A 589 13.31 12.48 -4.57
CA ALA A 589 12.12 13.30 -4.30
C ALA A 589 12.20 14.07 -2.96
N PRO A 590 12.64 13.46 -1.83
CA PRO A 590 12.83 14.20 -0.58
C PRO A 590 13.99 15.21 -0.61
N LEU A 591 14.92 15.07 -1.57
CA LEU A 591 16.04 16.01 -1.74
C LEU A 591 15.63 17.24 -2.56
N ALA A 592 14.58 17.15 -3.37
CA ALA A 592 14.16 18.23 -4.27
C ALA A 592 13.83 19.54 -3.53
N PRO A 593 13.05 19.57 -2.43
CA PRO A 593 12.80 20.83 -1.70
C PRO A 593 14.08 21.48 -1.18
N ARG A 594 15.03 20.68 -0.68
CA ARG A 594 16.32 21.17 -0.17
C ARG A 594 17.21 21.75 -1.27
N LEU A 595 17.18 21.16 -2.47
CA LEU A 595 17.84 21.74 -3.63
C LEU A 595 17.18 23.04 -4.05
N VAL A 596 15.84 23.10 -4.08
CA VAL A 596 15.10 24.33 -4.42
C VAL A 596 15.43 25.45 -3.44
N GLU A 597 15.52 25.17 -2.14
CA GLU A 597 15.93 26.15 -1.12
C GLU A 597 17.38 26.63 -1.32
N ARG A 598 18.31 25.75 -1.73
CA ARG A 598 19.73 26.11 -1.87
C ARG A 598 20.08 26.84 -3.15
N ILE A 599 19.55 26.38 -4.29
CA ILE A 599 19.97 26.86 -5.62
C ILE A 599 18.81 27.47 -6.42
N GLY A 600 17.61 27.54 -5.83
CA GLY A 600 16.44 28.18 -6.41
C GLY A 600 15.69 27.32 -7.42
N THR A 601 14.36 27.50 -7.52
CA THR A 601 13.47 26.72 -8.41
C THR A 601 13.91 26.74 -9.87
N LYS A 602 14.47 27.86 -10.34
CA LYS A 602 14.86 28.04 -11.74
C LYS A 602 15.97 27.07 -12.18
N LEU A 603 16.94 26.76 -11.32
CA LEU A 603 18.05 25.85 -11.63
C LEU A 603 17.71 24.38 -11.35
N VAL A 604 16.68 24.12 -10.54
CA VAL A 604 16.24 22.76 -10.20
C VAL A 604 15.21 22.24 -11.21
N VAL A 605 14.36 23.12 -11.74
CA VAL A 605 13.26 22.78 -12.66
C VAL A 605 13.59 23.12 -14.11
N GLY A 606 14.34 24.21 -14.35
CA GLY A 606 14.78 24.64 -15.68
C GLY A 606 16.17 24.12 -15.99
#